data_AF-A0A972QWP9-F1
#
_entry.id   AF-A0A972QWP9-F1
#
_cell.length_a   1.000
_cell.length_b   1.000
_cell.length_c   1.000
_cell.angle_alpha   90.00
_cell.angle_beta   90.00
_cell.angle_gamma   90.00
#
_symmetry.space_group_name_H-M   'P 1'
#
loop_
_entity.id
_entity.type
_entity.pdbx_description
1 polymer ?
#
loop_
_entity_poly.entity_id
_entity_poly.type
_entity_poly.pdbx_seq_one_letter_code
_entity_poly.pdbx_strand_id
1 'polypeptide(L)' 'MSDTNLGFLKRTQGKFCHHCPMCNHARGKPDSFIGRIIHNPRHTEHCMAWQAEKEMYQKD' A
#
# COMPACT_ATOMS: atom_id res chain seq x y z
N MET A 1 -1.95 -18.39 9.94
CA MET A 1 -0.88 -17.96 10.87
C MET A 1 -0.96 -16.45 10.96
N SER A 2 -1.15 -15.95 12.19
CA SER A 2 -0.95 -14.59 12.74
C SER A 2 -1.22 -13.39 11.80
N ASP A 3 -2.12 -12.44 12.08
CA ASP A 3 -2.10 -11.64 13.30
C ASP A 3 -3.34 -10.73 13.36
N THR A 4 -4.24 -10.96 14.32
CA THR A 4 -5.42 -10.10 14.55
C THR A 4 -5.06 -8.79 15.27
N ASN A 5 -3.76 -8.51 15.50
CA ASN A 5 -3.27 -7.26 16.04
C ASN A 5 -2.54 -6.44 14.98
N LEU A 6 -3.26 -6.01 13.94
CA LEU A 6 -2.76 -4.90 13.12
C LEU A 6 -2.66 -3.66 14.03
N GLY A 7 -1.48 -3.43 14.59
CA GLY A 7 -1.23 -2.36 15.56
C GLY A 7 -1.71 -1.02 15.01
N PHE A 8 -2.10 -0.11 15.91
CA PHE A 8 -2.65 1.21 15.56
C PHE A 8 -1.81 1.93 14.47
N LEU A 9 -0.49 1.79 14.54
CA LEU A 9 0.46 2.33 13.57
C LEU A 9 0.32 1.73 12.15
N LYS A 10 0.16 0.41 12.01
CA LYS A 10 -0.07 -0.21 10.70
C LYS A 10 -1.42 0.25 10.11
N ARG A 11 -2.44 0.39 10.96
CA ARG A 11 -3.76 0.90 10.55
C ARG A 11 -3.72 2.32 10.00
N THR A 12 -2.97 3.22 10.65
CA THR A 12 -2.83 4.59 10.16
C THR A 12 -1.97 4.66 8.90
N GLN A 13 -0.89 3.88 8.83
CA GLN A 13 -0.06 3.78 7.62
C GLN A 13 -0.83 3.22 6.41
N GLY A 14 -1.60 2.14 6.60
CA GLY A 14 -2.43 1.57 5.54
C GLY A 14 -3.48 2.56 5.04
N LYS A 15 -4.17 3.28 5.94
CA LYS A 15 -5.09 4.37 5.57
C LYS A 15 -4.37 5.50 4.82
N PHE A 16 -3.19 5.90 5.27
CA PHE A 16 -2.40 6.94 4.62
C PHE A 16 -2.01 6.54 3.20
N CYS A 17 -1.55 5.30 2.99
CA CYS A 17 -1.24 4.79 1.66
C CYS A 17 -2.51 4.61 0.80
N HIS A 18 -3.64 4.22 1.39
CA HIS A 18 -4.91 4.07 0.69
C HIS A 18 -5.39 5.42 0.14
N HIS A 19 -5.34 6.48 0.96
CA HIS A 19 -5.75 7.83 0.59
C HIS A 19 -4.65 8.67 -0.07
N CYS A 20 -3.42 8.16 -0.20
CA CYS A 20 -2.34 8.88 -0.85
C CYS A 20 -2.67 9.08 -2.34
N PRO A 21 -2.71 10.32 -2.85
CA PRO A 21 -3.11 10.60 -4.22
C PRO A 21 -2.18 9.93 -5.24
N MET A 22 -0.87 9.84 -4.94
CA MET A 22 0.09 9.14 -5.81
C MET A 22 -0.14 7.62 -5.82
N CYS A 23 -0.38 7.01 -4.65
CA CYS A 23 -0.64 5.57 -4.55
C CYS A 23 -1.99 5.22 -5.19
N ASN A 24 -3.02 6.04 -4.96
CA ASN A 24 -4.33 5.86 -5.56
C ASN A 24 -4.28 6.02 -7.10
N HIS A 25 -3.56 7.03 -7.59
CA HIS A 25 -3.33 7.22 -9.01
C HIS A 25 -2.56 6.05 -9.62
N ALA A 26 -1.53 5.55 -8.94
CA ALA A 26 -0.77 4.38 -9.36
C ALA A 26 -1.65 3.12 -9.44
N ARG A 27 -2.54 2.87 -8.47
CA ARG A 27 -3.50 1.76 -8.50
C ARG A 27 -4.48 1.86 -9.67
N GLY A 28 -4.99 3.07 -9.95
CA GLY A 28 -5.91 3.30 -11.06
C GLY A 28 -5.26 3.30 -12.44
N LYS A 29 -3.95 3.60 -12.51
CA LYS A 29 -3.16 3.65 -13.75
C LYS A 29 -1.79 2.99 -13.56
N PRO A 30 -1.73 1.65 -13.41
CA PRO A 30 -0.49 0.94 -13.14
C PRO A 30 0.53 1.07 -14.28
N ASP A 31 0.07 1.29 -15.52
CA ASP A 31 0.95 1.46 -16.68
C ASP A 31 1.54 2.87 -16.81
N SER A 32 1.04 3.84 -16.04
CA SER A 32 1.62 5.20 -16.01
C SER A 32 3.02 5.20 -15.44
N PHE A 33 3.83 6.23 -15.74
CA PHE A 33 5.18 6.38 -15.18
C PHE A 33 5.20 6.27 -13.65
N ILE A 34 4.23 6.88 -12.97
CA ILE A 34 4.06 6.81 -11.51
C ILE A 34 3.62 5.40 -11.09
N GLY A 35 2.69 4.79 -11.82
CA GLY A 35 2.25 3.41 -11.62
C GLY A 35 3.42 2.42 -11.64
N ARG A 36 4.26 2.49 -12.66
CA ARG A 36 5.44 1.63 -12.80
C ARG A 36 6.45 1.82 -11.67
N ILE A 37 6.64 3.06 -11.18
CA ILE A 37 7.53 3.34 -10.05
C ILE A 37 6.98 2.80 -8.73
N ILE A 38 5.68 3.01 -8.48
CA ILE A 38 5.02 2.61 -7.22
C ILE A 38 4.84 1.09 -7.13
N HIS A 39 4.57 0.45 -8.26
CA HIS A 39 4.50 -1.02 -8.37
C HIS A 39 5.89 -1.67 -8.50
N ASN A 40 6.96 -0.89 -8.60
CA ASN A 40 8.32 -1.41 -8.63
C ASN A 40 8.63 -2.13 -7.30
N PRO A 41 9.26 -3.33 -7.31
CA PRO A 41 9.60 -4.09 -6.10
C PRO A 41 10.28 -3.24 -5.03
N ARG A 42 11.19 -2.34 -5.45
CA ARG A 42 11.88 -1.40 -4.57
C ARG A 42 10.93 -0.56 -3.69
N HIS A 43 9.82 -0.08 -4.25
CA HIS A 43 8.83 0.67 -3.47
C HIS A 43 7.94 -0.30 -2.67
N THR A 44 7.44 -1.37 -3.29
CA THR A 44 6.49 -2.28 -2.64
C THR A 44 7.09 -3.08 -1.48
N GLU A 45 8.40 -3.34 -1.48
CA GLU A 45 9.12 -4.08 -0.44
C GLU A 45 9.60 -3.18 0.70
N HIS A 46 9.91 -1.91 0.42
CA HIS A 46 10.43 -0.96 1.43
C HIS A 46 9.34 -0.09 2.06
N CYS A 47 8.19 0.06 1.40
CA CYS A 47 7.09 0.87 1.91
C CYS A 47 6.21 0.05 2.85
N MET A 48 6.45 0.17 4.15
CA MET A 48 5.63 -0.47 5.19
C MET A 48 4.15 -0.08 5.09
N ALA A 49 3.86 1.15 4.65
CA ALA A 49 2.50 1.62 4.45
C ALA A 49 1.78 0.91 3.30
N TRP A 50 2.51 0.55 2.24
CA TRP A 50 1.98 -0.24 1.12
C TRP A 50 1.67 -1.68 1.56
N GLN A 51 2.57 -2.31 2.32
CA GLN A 51 2.34 -3.63 2.89
C GLN A 51 1.15 -3.62 3.86
N ALA A 52 1.07 -2.63 4.74
CA ALA A 52 -0.06 -2.46 5.66
C ALA A 52 -1.37 -2.19 4.92
N GLU A 53 -1.36 -1.44 3.82
CA GLU A 53 -2.53 -1.23 2.98
C GLU A 53 -3.00 -2.53 2.33
N LYS A 54 -2.09 -3.36 1.81
CA LYS A 54 -2.43 -4.70 1.31
C LYS A 54 -3.00 -5.60 2.39
N GLU A 55 -2.37 -5.65 3.57
CA GLU A 55 -2.87 -6.41 4.72
C GLU A 55 -4.28 -5.96 5.17
N MET A 56 -4.62 -4.68 4.98
CA MET A 56 -5.92 -4.12 5.38
C MET A 56 -7.00 -4.18 4.30
N TYR A 57 -6.65 -3.95 3.03
CA TYR A 57 -7.59 -3.67 1.94
C TYR A 57 -7.51 -4.67 0.79
N GLN A 58 -6.43 -5.43 0.61
CA GLN A 58 -6.34 -6.52 -0.39
C GLN A 58 -6.82 -7.86 0.19
N LYS A 59 -7.92 -7.86 0.92
CA LYS A 59 -8.57 -9.10 1.38
C LYS A 59 -9.53 -9.60 0.30
N ASP A 60 -8.98 -10.05 -0.83
CA ASP A 60 -9.64 -10.86 -1.87
C ASP A 60 -8.61 -11.82 -2.47
#